data_AF-A0A1G9UJ05-F1
#
_entry.id   AF-A0A1G9UJ05-F1
#
_cell.length_a   1.000
_cell.length_b   1.000
_cell.length_c   1.000
_cell.angle_alpha   90.00
_cell.angle_beta   90.00
_cell.angle_gamma   90.00
#
_symmetry.space_group_name_H-M   'P 1'
#
loop_
_entity.id
_entity.type
_entity.pdbx_description
1 polymer ?
#
loop_
_entity_poly.entity_id
_entity_poly.type
_entity_poly.pdbx_seq_one_letter_code
_entity_poly.pdbx_strand_id
1 'polypeptide(L)'
;MQTAVYAVKLDGNWNIRVSLDMNVDRLWWSGTGEEREGWNTRAVDKLVILSSALPLGWAVKLRESWRSTRAGRQWQVEDWGKYMTEVLKGEIAGERDAGGGWCEERLYQEVFVCTLVNAAEVTAVQHGKAYRKEEKYRPVLDAEGGGRHLALGAAAEQLVQALEGRSLLEPEVEALLAERLPGMAGQWRAAAQLAQLQGWLRLEAAVGEAPALRSTARGAFARLPGGRLPALAGRFLHAAALRLPQLRLPRRGAAARRAELRCLRCGSAATGRTACAACGLAGCAYCEACLALGRSRACALLLRSAASPAVRCTAGGSPTVAARRWGLSAAQAGAAGAALGFLAEPRQRSAVSSPERFLLWAVTGAGKTEITFPLLEAVLAAGGRALVATPRRDVVLELAPRLARAFPAETLAVLYGGSADRWASGQLTLATTHQLLRFHQSFDLVIIDELDA
;
A
#
# COMPACT_ATOMS: atom_id res chain seq x y z
N MET A 1 11.58 -0.05 -12.76
CA MET A 1 12.77 0.49 -12.09
C MET A 1 13.56 -0.62 -11.41
N GLN A 2 14.81 -0.32 -11.08
CA GLN A 2 15.65 -1.10 -10.17
C GLN A 2 15.79 -0.31 -8.86
N THR A 3 15.94 -1.01 -7.75
CA THR A 3 16.06 -0.46 -6.40
C THR A 3 17.12 -1.20 -5.61
N ALA A 4 17.72 -0.54 -4.64
CA ALA A 4 18.60 -1.21 -3.70
C ALA A 4 17.79 -1.98 -2.65
N VAL A 5 18.34 -3.10 -2.18
CA VAL A 5 17.78 -3.91 -1.10
C VAL A 5 18.89 -4.13 -0.08
N TYR A 6 18.57 -3.93 1.19
CA TYR A 6 19.52 -4.15 2.26
C TYR A 6 18.84 -4.76 3.49
N ALA A 7 19.63 -5.40 4.33
CA ALA A 7 19.25 -5.88 5.65
C ALA A 7 19.92 -5.03 6.73
N VAL A 8 19.15 -4.67 7.76
CA VAL A 8 19.63 -3.89 8.91
C VAL A 8 19.28 -4.60 10.21
N LYS A 9 20.19 -4.59 11.18
CA LYS A 9 20.01 -5.28 12.47
C LYS A 9 19.50 -4.31 13.54
N LEU A 10 18.24 -4.48 13.96
CA LEU A 10 17.58 -3.66 14.99
C LEU A 10 17.23 -4.54 16.20
N ASP A 11 17.67 -4.15 17.39
CA ASP A 11 17.38 -4.86 18.64
C ASP A 11 17.65 -6.38 18.56
N GLY A 12 18.74 -6.75 17.87
CA GLY A 12 19.14 -8.14 17.65
C GLY A 12 18.40 -8.89 16.54
N ASN A 13 17.45 -8.26 15.83
CA ASN A 13 16.67 -8.85 14.74
C ASN A 13 16.98 -8.16 13.40
N TRP A 14 17.19 -8.95 12.35
CA TRP A 14 17.33 -8.40 11.00
C TRP A 14 15.98 -7.97 10.43
N ASN A 15 16.01 -6.88 9.69
CA ASN A 15 14.90 -6.36 8.90
C ASN A 15 15.41 -6.07 7.49
N ILE A 16 14.72 -6.60 6.48
CA ILE A 16 14.99 -6.26 5.08
C ILE A 16 14.25 -4.97 4.74
N ARG A 17 14.91 -4.10 3.98
CA ARG A 17 14.40 -2.81 3.53
C ARG A 17 14.69 -2.65 2.03
N VAL A 18 13.83 -1.89 1.36
CA VAL A 18 14.01 -1.48 -0.04
C VAL A 18 14.28 0.01 -0.02
N SER A 19 15.25 0.47 -0.81
CA SER A 19 15.66 1.86 -0.87
C SER A 19 15.54 2.45 -2.27
N LEU A 20 14.94 3.63 -2.33
CA LEU A 20 14.96 4.51 -3.49
C LEU A 20 16.23 5.38 -3.53
N ASP A 21 16.85 5.63 -2.38
CA ASP A 21 18.07 6.43 -2.21
C ASP A 21 18.89 5.96 -1.00
N MET A 22 19.96 5.20 -1.27
CA MET A 22 20.80 4.63 -0.22
C MET A 22 21.52 5.68 0.64
N ASN A 23 21.67 6.92 0.18
CA ASN A 23 22.28 7.96 1.00
C ASN A 23 21.37 8.36 2.17
N VAL A 24 20.06 8.41 1.93
CA VAL A 24 19.05 8.67 2.97
C VAL A 24 19.05 7.55 4.00
N ASP A 25 19.05 6.28 3.57
CA ASP A 25 19.11 5.14 4.49
C ASP A 25 20.40 5.13 5.32
N ARG A 26 21.55 5.44 4.71
CA ARG A 26 22.83 5.48 5.44
C ARG A 26 22.84 6.55 6.52
N LEU A 27 22.32 7.75 6.22
CA LEU A 27 22.20 8.83 7.20
C LEU A 27 21.16 8.50 8.28
N TRP A 28 20.07 7.83 7.93
CA TRP A 28 19.06 7.38 8.89
C TRP A 28 19.62 6.35 9.88
N TRP A 29 20.44 5.40 9.42
CA TRP A 29 21.03 4.36 10.27
C TRP A 29 22.33 4.77 10.95
N SER A 30 22.96 5.88 10.58
CA SER A 30 24.12 6.40 11.30
C SER A 30 23.76 6.98 12.66
N GLY A 31 22.49 7.35 12.88
CA GLY A 31 22.03 8.00 14.11
C GLY A 31 22.56 9.42 14.29
N THR A 32 23.17 10.00 13.26
CA THR A 32 23.78 11.36 13.29
C THR A 32 22.85 12.46 12.78
N GLY A 33 21.61 12.12 12.41
CA GLY A 33 20.63 13.10 11.95
C GLY A 33 20.02 13.89 13.12
N GLU A 34 19.58 15.12 12.83
CA GLU A 34 18.89 15.95 13.83
C GLU A 34 17.45 15.44 14.06
N GLU A 35 17.11 15.08 15.30
CA GLU A 35 15.78 14.58 15.68
C GLU A 35 14.66 15.57 15.33
N ARG A 36 14.97 16.89 15.36
CA ARG A 36 14.02 17.96 15.01
C ARG A 36 13.59 17.94 13.54
N GLU A 37 14.38 17.36 12.66
CA GLU A 37 14.04 17.19 11.24
C GLU A 37 13.44 15.80 10.94
N GLY A 38 13.09 15.05 12.00
CA GLY A 38 12.46 13.74 11.91
C GLY A 38 13.42 12.61 11.57
N TRP A 39 14.73 12.80 11.74
CA TRP A 39 15.73 11.73 11.58
C TRP A 39 15.77 10.79 12.78
N ASN A 40 16.18 9.55 12.52
CA ASN A 40 16.41 8.57 13.56
C ASN A 40 17.69 8.88 14.35
N THR A 41 17.58 8.77 15.68
CA THR A 41 18.70 8.93 16.62
C THR A 41 19.38 7.59 16.96
N ARG A 42 18.78 6.46 16.58
CA ARG A 42 19.32 5.12 16.85
C ARG A 42 20.31 4.70 15.78
N ALA A 43 21.60 4.76 16.09
CA ALA A 43 22.63 4.19 15.25
C ALA A 43 22.53 2.65 15.17
N VAL A 44 22.89 2.08 14.03
CA VAL A 44 22.97 0.65 13.83
C VAL A 44 24.39 0.23 13.48
N ASP A 45 24.88 -0.80 14.17
CA ASP A 45 26.26 -1.28 14.01
C ASP A 45 26.52 -1.98 12.67
N LYS A 46 25.50 -2.62 12.07
CA LYS A 46 25.65 -3.44 10.85
C LYS A 46 24.51 -3.27 9.86
N LEU A 47 24.89 -3.02 8.61
CA LEU A 47 24.02 -2.97 7.43
C LEU A 47 24.58 -3.93 6.36
N VAL A 48 23.73 -4.69 5.68
CA VAL A 48 24.16 -5.60 4.60
C VAL A 48 23.41 -5.23 3.34
N ILE A 49 24.11 -4.76 2.32
CA ILE A 49 23.52 -4.51 1.00
C ILE A 49 23.36 -5.88 0.33
N LEU A 50 22.12 -6.26 0.03
CA LEU A 50 21.80 -7.53 -0.64
C LEU A 50 21.95 -7.40 -2.16
N SER A 51 21.55 -6.26 -2.71
CA SER A 51 21.81 -5.86 -4.09
C SER A 51 21.64 -4.34 -4.19
N SER A 52 22.49 -3.69 -4.99
CA SER A 52 22.36 -2.26 -5.29
C SER A 52 21.36 -1.95 -6.40
N ALA A 53 20.97 -2.94 -7.20
CA ALA A 53 20.14 -2.75 -8.38
C ALA A 53 19.30 -4.00 -8.71
N LEU A 54 18.22 -4.19 -7.96
CA LEU A 54 17.29 -5.30 -8.15
C LEU A 54 15.94 -4.81 -8.70
N PRO A 55 15.26 -5.53 -9.61
CA PRO A 55 13.90 -5.20 -10.00
C PRO A 55 12.98 -5.01 -8.78
N LEU A 56 12.23 -3.90 -8.71
CA LEU A 56 11.44 -3.55 -7.52
C LEU A 56 10.52 -4.67 -7.02
N GLY A 57 9.88 -5.42 -7.93
CA GLY A 57 9.01 -6.54 -7.54
C GLY A 57 9.76 -7.64 -6.80
N TRP A 58 11.00 -7.93 -7.19
CA TRP A 58 11.87 -8.90 -6.52
C TRP A 58 12.36 -8.35 -5.17
N ALA A 59 12.71 -7.07 -5.13
CA ALA A 59 13.09 -6.37 -3.90
C ALA A 59 11.99 -6.40 -2.83
N VAL A 60 10.75 -6.08 -3.22
CA VAL A 60 9.58 -6.15 -2.34
C VAL A 60 9.30 -7.58 -1.93
N LYS A 61 9.42 -8.56 -2.84
CA LYS A 61 9.25 -9.98 -2.51
C LYS A 61 10.25 -10.47 -1.44
N LEU A 62 11.53 -10.05 -1.53
CA LEU A 62 12.52 -10.32 -0.47
C LEU A 62 12.08 -9.70 0.86
N ARG A 63 11.66 -8.43 0.87
CA ARG A 63 11.18 -7.77 2.09
C ARG A 63 10.00 -8.50 2.74
N GLU A 64 8.97 -8.83 1.96
CA GLU A 64 7.73 -9.44 2.47
C GLU A 64 7.89 -10.92 2.86
N SER A 65 8.82 -11.64 2.21
CA SER A 65 9.09 -13.05 2.53
C SER A 65 9.94 -13.21 3.79
N TRP A 66 10.56 -12.13 4.27
CA TRP A 66 11.42 -12.17 5.44
C TRP A 66 10.64 -12.48 6.71
N ARG A 67 11.12 -13.46 7.47
CA ARG A 67 10.66 -13.76 8.83
C ARG A 67 11.86 -13.87 9.73
N SER A 68 11.88 -13.07 10.80
CA SER A 68 12.94 -13.15 11.80
C SER A 68 12.95 -14.54 12.45
N THR A 69 13.98 -15.33 12.16
CA THR A 69 14.21 -16.63 12.78
C THR A 69 15.29 -16.51 13.86
N ARG A 70 15.27 -17.41 14.86
CA ARG A 70 16.32 -17.45 15.90
C ARG A 70 17.72 -17.71 15.30
N ALA A 71 17.80 -18.48 14.21
CA ALA A 71 19.03 -18.70 13.43
C ALA A 71 19.47 -17.45 12.64
N GLY A 72 18.52 -16.58 12.28
CA GLY A 72 18.74 -15.29 11.61
C GLY A 72 19.77 -14.38 12.28
N ARG A 73 19.94 -14.47 13.60
CA ARG A 73 20.70 -13.47 14.38
C ARG A 73 22.20 -13.39 14.07
N GLN A 74 22.78 -14.43 13.46
CA GLN A 74 24.21 -14.57 13.19
C GLN A 74 24.56 -14.76 11.69
N TRP A 75 23.63 -14.46 10.78
CA TRP A 75 23.83 -14.67 9.34
C TRP A 75 25.08 -14.00 8.78
N GLN A 76 25.82 -14.77 7.99
CA GLN A 76 26.97 -14.33 7.19
C GLN A 76 26.52 -14.01 5.75
N VAL A 77 27.47 -13.58 4.90
CA VAL A 77 27.20 -13.18 3.51
C VAL A 77 26.56 -14.32 2.72
N GLU A 78 27.05 -15.54 2.93
CA GLU A 78 26.62 -16.74 2.22
C GLU A 78 25.16 -17.11 2.56
N ASP A 79 24.72 -16.83 3.79
CA ASP A 79 23.35 -17.09 4.23
C ASP A 79 22.36 -16.14 3.53
N TRP A 80 22.75 -14.88 3.33
CA TRP A 80 21.97 -13.91 2.58
C TRP A 80 21.82 -14.29 1.11
N GLY A 81 22.90 -14.76 0.47
CA GLY A 81 22.85 -15.26 -0.89
C GLY A 81 21.88 -16.46 -1.03
N LYS A 82 21.98 -17.45 -0.13
CA LYS A 82 21.06 -18.60 -0.10
C LYS A 82 19.61 -18.18 0.05
N TYR A 83 19.35 -17.23 0.97
CA TYR A 83 18.01 -16.69 1.17
C TYR A 83 17.44 -16.03 -0.09
N MET A 84 18.24 -15.19 -0.76
CA MET A 84 17.81 -14.53 -1.98
C MET A 84 17.48 -15.54 -3.08
N THR A 85 18.35 -16.53 -3.29
CA THR A 85 18.13 -17.59 -4.28
C THR A 85 16.87 -18.39 -3.98
N GLU A 86 16.64 -18.81 -2.73
CA GLU A 86 15.46 -19.58 -2.36
C GLU A 86 14.15 -18.79 -2.56
N VAL A 87 14.13 -17.51 -2.16
CA VAL A 87 12.93 -16.67 -2.32
C VAL A 87 12.66 -16.33 -3.79
N LEU A 88 13.71 -16.08 -4.58
CA LEU A 88 13.59 -15.65 -5.97
C LEU A 88 13.65 -16.78 -7.00
N LYS A 89 13.82 -18.03 -6.57
CA LYS A 89 13.91 -19.22 -7.45
C LYS A 89 12.82 -19.26 -8.53
N GLY A 90 11.58 -18.98 -8.15
CA GLY A 90 10.45 -18.96 -9.08
C GLY A 90 10.52 -17.81 -10.10
N GLU A 91 11.07 -16.67 -9.71
CA GLU A 91 11.24 -15.51 -10.59
C GLU A 91 12.40 -15.71 -11.57
N ILE A 92 13.52 -16.26 -11.09
CA ILE A 92 14.70 -16.58 -11.91
C ILE A 92 14.32 -17.61 -12.98
N ALA A 93 13.60 -18.66 -12.59
CA ALA A 93 13.10 -19.66 -13.55
C ALA A 93 12.19 -19.00 -14.61
N GLY A 94 11.24 -18.16 -14.19
CA GLY A 94 10.36 -17.46 -15.12
C GLY A 94 11.08 -16.47 -16.05
N GLU A 95 12.15 -15.84 -15.59
CA GLU A 95 12.99 -14.96 -16.39
C GLU A 95 13.84 -15.76 -17.39
N ARG A 96 14.39 -16.91 -16.99
CA ARG A 96 15.08 -17.84 -17.89
C ARG A 96 14.16 -18.36 -19.01
N ASP A 97 12.93 -18.74 -18.65
CA ASP A 97 11.91 -19.18 -19.62
C ASP A 97 11.56 -18.06 -20.62
N ALA A 98 11.65 -16.79 -20.20
CA ALA A 98 11.44 -15.63 -21.04
C ALA A 98 12.68 -15.22 -21.88
N GLY A 99 13.80 -15.96 -21.78
CA GLY A 99 15.06 -15.66 -22.47
C GLY A 99 15.90 -14.56 -21.81
N GLY A 100 15.65 -14.27 -20.54
CA GLY A 100 16.39 -13.28 -19.76
C GLY A 100 17.73 -13.79 -19.21
N GLY A 101 18.61 -12.85 -18.85
CA GLY A 101 19.98 -13.13 -18.41
C GLY A 101 20.21 -13.16 -16.90
N TRP A 102 19.15 -13.16 -16.08
CA TRP A 102 19.31 -13.25 -14.62
C TRP A 102 19.62 -14.69 -14.19
N CYS A 103 20.72 -14.87 -13.46
CA CYS A 103 21.15 -16.16 -12.93
C CYS A 103 21.40 -16.09 -11.42
N GLU A 104 21.51 -17.25 -10.78
CA GLU A 104 21.74 -17.35 -9.34
C GLU A 104 23.12 -16.76 -8.96
N GLU A 105 24.15 -17.00 -9.76
CA GLU A 105 25.51 -16.52 -9.50
C GLU A 105 25.60 -14.99 -9.42
N ARG A 106 24.80 -14.29 -10.24
CA ARG A 106 24.71 -12.83 -10.21
C ARG A 106 24.16 -12.32 -8.88
N LEU A 107 23.15 -12.98 -8.32
CA LEU A 107 22.57 -12.57 -7.03
C LEU A 107 23.57 -12.75 -5.87
N TYR A 108 24.38 -13.81 -5.89
CA TYR A 108 25.43 -14.02 -4.89
C TYR A 108 26.54 -12.95 -4.96
N GLN A 109 26.90 -12.51 -6.16
CA GLN A 109 27.99 -11.53 -6.36
C GLN A 109 27.60 -10.09 -5.98
N GLU A 110 26.31 -9.80 -5.82
CA GLU A 110 25.78 -8.47 -5.49
C GLU A 110 25.59 -8.24 -3.98
N VAL A 111 25.93 -9.23 -3.12
CA VAL A 111 25.83 -9.09 -1.66
C VAL A 111 27.11 -8.50 -1.06
N PHE A 112 26.97 -7.37 -0.37
CA PHE A 112 28.05 -6.66 0.31
C PHE A 112 27.70 -6.40 1.78
N VAL A 113 28.61 -6.75 2.70
CA VAL A 113 28.45 -6.36 4.12
C VAL A 113 29.07 -4.99 4.33
N CYS A 114 28.27 -4.06 4.84
CA CYS A 114 28.67 -2.70 5.17
C CYS A 114 28.67 -2.52 6.69
N THR A 115 29.84 -2.43 7.29
CA THR A 115 29.92 -1.97 8.69
C THR A 115 29.86 -0.45 8.67
N LEU A 116 28.87 0.13 9.36
CA LEU A 116 28.72 1.58 9.48
C LEU A 116 29.59 2.04 10.65
N VAL A 117 30.75 2.64 10.36
CA VAL A 117 31.58 3.29 11.37
C VAL A 117 31.47 4.80 11.18
N ASN A 118 30.91 5.51 12.18
CA ASN A 118 30.83 6.96 12.26
C ASN A 118 30.31 7.68 10.98
N ALA A 119 29.15 7.28 10.46
CA ALA A 119 28.42 7.88 9.32
C ALA A 119 29.16 7.95 7.95
N ALA A 120 30.49 7.94 7.92
CA ALA A 120 31.33 8.23 6.76
C ALA A 120 32.07 6.99 6.24
N GLU A 121 32.47 6.06 7.12
CA GLU A 121 33.26 4.90 6.72
C GLU A 121 32.38 3.66 6.56
N VAL A 122 32.27 3.22 5.30
CA VAL A 122 31.75 1.90 4.94
C VAL A 122 32.94 1.05 4.53
N THR A 123 33.37 0.15 5.40
CA THR A 123 34.21 -0.97 4.97
C THR A 123 33.28 -2.00 4.34
N ALA A 124 33.32 -2.12 3.01
CA ALA A 124 32.63 -3.19 2.30
C ALA A 124 33.49 -4.45 2.34
N VAL A 125 32.96 -5.52 2.92
CA VAL A 125 33.63 -6.83 2.92
C VAL A 125 32.82 -7.78 2.05
N GLN A 126 33.48 -8.40 1.08
CA GLN A 126 32.92 -9.47 0.26
C GLN A 126 33.81 -10.70 0.41
N HIS A 127 33.22 -11.83 0.83
CA HIS A 127 33.90 -13.12 1.03
C HIS A 127 35.22 -13.01 1.85
N GLY A 128 35.20 -12.26 2.96
CA GLY A 128 36.36 -12.14 3.85
C GLY A 128 37.51 -11.26 3.34
N LYS A 129 37.38 -10.63 2.16
CA LYS A 129 38.34 -9.63 1.66
C LYS A 129 37.81 -8.23 1.91
N ALA A 130 38.60 -7.41 2.60
CA ALA A 130 38.30 -5.99 2.81
C ALA A 130 38.53 -5.24 1.50
N TYR A 131 37.46 -4.70 0.91
CA TYR A 131 37.58 -3.82 -0.24
C TYR A 131 37.73 -2.39 0.26
N ARG A 132 38.95 -1.84 0.18
CA ARG A 132 39.14 -0.39 0.21
C ARG A 132 38.77 0.17 -1.15
N LYS A 133 37.98 1.23 -1.08
CA LYS A 133 37.26 1.91 -2.15
C LYS A 133 38.22 2.54 -3.15
N GLU A 134 38.32 2.01 -4.37
CA GLU A 134 38.76 2.77 -5.54
C GLU A 134 38.03 2.27 -6.80
N GLU A 135 37.32 3.19 -7.45
CA GLU A 135 36.93 3.23 -8.87
C GLU A 135 35.69 2.51 -9.46
N LYS A 136 34.93 1.64 -8.79
CA LYS A 136 33.68 1.09 -9.44
C LYS A 136 32.37 1.20 -8.68
N TYR A 137 32.42 1.36 -7.36
CA TYR A 137 31.26 1.54 -6.48
C TYR A 137 31.43 2.80 -5.62
N ARG A 138 31.69 3.94 -6.27
CA ARG A 138 31.41 5.23 -5.65
C ARG A 138 29.92 5.50 -5.96
N PRO A 139 28.96 5.25 -5.04
CA PRO A 139 27.74 6.04 -5.12
C PRO A 139 28.24 7.48 -5.06
N VAL A 140 27.93 8.26 -6.09
CA VAL A 140 28.40 9.64 -6.25
C VAL A 140 28.13 10.36 -4.93
N LEU A 141 29.20 10.56 -4.18
CA LEU A 141 29.24 11.40 -3.00
C LEU A 141 29.53 12.78 -3.58
N ASP A 142 28.48 13.52 -3.90
CA ASP A 142 28.63 14.96 -3.99
C ASP A 142 28.91 15.44 -2.56
N ALA A 143 30.18 15.43 -2.17
CA ALA A 143 30.69 16.09 -0.98
C ALA A 143 30.54 17.62 -1.05
N GLU A 144 30.07 18.15 -2.19
CA GLU A 144 29.66 19.55 -2.35
C GLU A 144 28.18 19.79 -1.96
N GLY A 145 27.45 18.75 -1.53
CA GLY A 145 26.02 18.81 -1.22
C GLY A 145 25.67 18.97 0.26
N GLY A 146 26.59 19.42 1.12
CA GLY A 146 26.36 19.56 2.58
C GLY A 146 25.13 20.41 2.95
N GLY A 147 24.64 21.25 2.04
CA GLY A 147 23.39 22.01 2.19
C GLY A 147 22.11 21.34 1.67
N ARG A 148 22.16 20.17 1.02
CA ARG A 148 20.99 19.52 0.39
C ARG A 148 20.16 18.66 1.36
N HIS A 149 20.69 18.26 2.51
CA HIS A 149 19.98 17.38 3.45
C HIS A 149 19.18 18.11 4.55
N LEU A 150 19.54 19.37 4.88
CA LEU A 150 18.85 20.22 5.88
C LEU A 150 17.40 20.61 5.51
N ALA A 151 16.92 20.27 4.31
CA ALA A 151 15.54 20.51 3.87
C ALA A 151 14.74 19.22 3.63
N LEU A 152 15.35 18.03 3.83
CA LEU A 152 14.72 16.78 3.44
C LEU A 152 13.54 16.42 4.35
N GLY A 153 13.60 16.77 5.64
CA GLY A 153 12.49 16.59 6.59
C GLY A 153 11.24 17.36 6.15
N ALA A 154 11.38 18.66 5.89
CA ALA A 154 10.29 19.49 5.38
C ALA A 154 9.77 19.02 4.00
N ALA A 155 10.66 18.57 3.12
CA ALA A 155 10.27 18.00 1.83
C ALA A 155 9.48 16.69 1.98
N ALA A 156 9.87 15.83 2.94
CA ALA A 156 9.15 14.60 3.26
C ALA A 156 7.76 14.89 3.81
N GLU A 157 7.62 15.88 4.71
CA GLU A 157 6.32 16.32 5.24
C GLU A 157 5.42 16.87 4.14
N GLN A 158 5.92 17.75 3.27
CA GLN A 158 5.17 18.30 2.14
C GLN A 158 4.73 17.19 1.17
N LEU A 159 5.60 16.21 0.90
CA LEU A 159 5.27 15.06 0.06
C LEU A 159 4.15 14.22 0.69
N VAL A 160 4.25 13.94 1.99
CA VAL A 160 3.24 13.15 2.73
C VAL A 160 1.89 13.87 2.74
N GLN A 161 1.87 15.19 2.98
CA GLN A 161 0.64 15.99 2.91
C GLN A 161 0.03 15.95 1.52
N ALA A 162 0.83 16.08 0.45
CA ALA A 162 0.33 16.02 -0.92
C ALA A 162 -0.20 14.61 -1.30
N LEU A 163 0.40 13.56 -0.73
CA LEU A 163 0.00 12.17 -0.94
C LEU A 163 -1.05 11.67 0.06
N GLU A 164 -1.59 12.51 0.94
CA GLU A 164 -2.47 12.07 2.02
C GLU A 164 -3.66 11.24 1.50
N GLY A 165 -3.78 10.01 2.00
CA GLY A 165 -4.83 9.08 1.59
C GLY A 165 -4.71 8.61 0.14
N ARG A 166 -3.62 8.88 -0.57
CA ARG A 166 -3.44 8.48 -1.98
C ARG A 166 -2.64 7.18 -2.12
N SER A 167 -2.84 6.57 -3.27
CA SER A 167 -2.12 5.40 -3.78
C SER A 167 -1.76 5.64 -5.24
N LEU A 168 -0.55 6.15 -5.48
CA LEU A 168 -0.14 6.67 -6.79
C LEU A 168 1.03 5.90 -7.37
N LEU A 169 0.99 5.67 -8.67
CA LEU A 169 2.18 5.24 -9.41
C LEU A 169 3.17 6.40 -9.53
N GLU A 170 4.44 6.07 -9.71
CA GLU A 170 5.52 7.06 -9.93
C GLU A 170 5.18 8.18 -10.94
N PRO A 171 4.65 7.91 -12.16
CA PRO A 171 4.26 8.98 -13.08
C PRO A 171 3.12 9.87 -12.57
N GLU A 172 2.25 9.33 -11.70
CA GLU A 172 1.17 10.10 -11.09
C GLU A 172 1.69 10.97 -9.94
N VAL A 173 2.69 10.49 -9.20
CA VAL A 173 3.42 11.28 -8.19
C VAL A 173 4.14 12.43 -8.87
N GLU A 174 4.88 12.16 -9.95
CA GLU A 174 5.59 13.18 -10.72
C GLU A 174 4.62 14.24 -11.29
N ALA A 175 3.46 13.82 -11.80
CA ALA A 175 2.43 14.76 -12.26
C ALA A 175 1.85 15.60 -11.11
N LEU A 176 1.54 15.00 -9.96
CA LEU A 176 1.06 15.73 -8.78
C LEU A 176 2.08 16.77 -8.31
N LEU A 177 3.36 16.39 -8.27
CA LEU A 177 4.43 17.28 -7.83
C LEU A 177 4.68 18.41 -8.83
N ALA A 178 4.66 18.13 -10.13
CA ALA A 178 4.80 19.16 -11.15
C ALA A 178 3.72 20.25 -11.03
N GLU A 179 2.49 19.86 -10.68
CA GLU A 179 1.36 20.79 -10.55
C GLU A 179 1.28 21.49 -9.18
N ARG A 180 1.64 20.80 -8.08
CA ARG A 180 1.44 21.31 -6.70
C ARG A 180 2.72 21.76 -6.00
N LEU A 181 3.85 21.14 -6.31
CA LEU A 181 5.13 21.30 -5.61
C LEU A 181 6.31 21.26 -6.61
N PRO A 182 6.40 22.22 -7.56
CA PRO A 182 7.36 22.14 -8.68
C PRO A 182 8.82 22.10 -8.24
N GLY A 183 9.15 22.67 -7.07
CA GLY A 183 10.49 22.61 -6.47
C GLY A 183 10.93 21.21 -6.00
N MET A 184 10.03 20.22 -5.99
CA MET A 184 10.29 18.89 -5.43
C MET A 184 10.78 17.86 -6.48
N ALA A 185 10.70 18.18 -7.77
CA ALA A 185 10.92 17.22 -8.86
C ALA A 185 12.28 16.49 -8.80
N GLY A 186 13.35 17.16 -8.35
CA GLY A 186 14.69 16.58 -8.26
C GLY A 186 14.97 15.76 -7.00
N GLN A 187 14.15 15.90 -5.94
CA GLN A 187 14.44 15.34 -4.61
C GLN A 187 13.34 14.46 -4.04
N TRP A 188 12.20 14.31 -4.74
CA TRP A 188 11.05 13.60 -4.20
C TRP A 188 11.33 12.12 -3.86
N ARG A 189 12.25 11.45 -4.57
CA ARG A 189 12.62 10.05 -4.25
C ARG A 189 13.34 9.95 -2.90
N ALA A 190 14.23 10.90 -2.61
CA ALA A 190 14.90 11.00 -1.31
C ALA A 190 13.90 11.35 -0.19
N ALA A 191 12.97 12.28 -0.45
CA ALA A 191 11.92 12.64 0.49
C ALA A 191 10.96 11.46 0.75
N ALA A 192 10.59 10.71 -0.29
CA ALA A 192 9.78 9.50 -0.19
C ALA A 192 10.49 8.41 0.61
N GLN A 193 11.82 8.27 0.44
CA GLN A 193 12.63 7.34 1.21
C GLN A 193 12.63 7.71 2.69
N LEU A 194 12.85 8.98 3.04
CA LEU A 194 12.80 9.45 4.42
C LEU A 194 11.40 9.21 5.04
N ALA A 195 10.34 9.60 4.33
CA ALA A 195 8.97 9.37 4.77
C ALA A 195 8.62 7.88 4.93
N GLN A 196 9.21 6.98 4.13
CA GLN A 196 9.09 5.53 4.31
C GLN A 196 9.77 5.07 5.59
N LEU A 197 10.98 5.56 5.87
CA LEU A 197 11.74 5.20 7.07
C LEU A 197 11.05 5.70 8.35
N GLN A 198 10.41 6.86 8.30
CA GLN A 198 9.53 7.43 9.33
C GLN A 198 8.20 6.69 9.49
N GLY A 199 7.83 5.83 8.52
CA GLY A 199 6.60 5.04 8.54
C GLY A 199 5.36 5.77 8.02
N TRP A 200 5.52 6.94 7.41
CA TRP A 200 4.43 7.73 6.83
C TRP A 200 4.02 7.25 5.44
N LEU A 201 4.95 6.65 4.68
CA LEU A 201 4.71 6.07 3.36
C LEU A 201 5.06 4.58 3.29
N ARG A 202 4.41 3.87 2.37
CA ARG A 202 4.81 2.52 1.95
C ARG A 202 5.25 2.51 0.49
N LEU A 203 6.35 1.82 0.24
CA LEU A 203 6.90 1.57 -1.09
C LEU A 203 6.50 0.15 -1.51
N GLU A 204 5.65 0.04 -2.51
CA GLU A 204 5.16 -1.24 -3.02
C GLU A 204 5.47 -1.40 -4.51
N ALA A 205 5.51 -2.65 -4.96
CA ALA A 205 5.43 -2.97 -6.38
C ALA A 205 3.97 -2.93 -6.82
N ALA A 206 3.67 -2.30 -7.97
CA ALA A 206 2.28 -2.19 -8.44
C ALA A 206 1.63 -3.56 -8.76
N VAL A 207 2.45 -4.56 -9.09
CA VAL A 207 2.05 -5.97 -9.24
C VAL A 207 2.92 -6.83 -8.33
N GLY A 208 2.29 -7.67 -7.52
CA GLY A 208 2.98 -8.55 -6.58
C GLY A 208 2.10 -9.73 -6.17
N GLU A 209 2.59 -10.53 -5.23
CA GLU A 209 1.78 -11.60 -4.64
C GLU A 209 0.66 -10.97 -3.80
N ALA A 210 -0.54 -11.55 -3.88
CA ALA A 210 -1.63 -11.13 -3.02
C ALA A 210 -1.21 -11.29 -1.55
N PRO A 211 -1.35 -10.27 -0.69
CA PRO A 211 -1.14 -10.47 0.73
C PRO A 211 -2.08 -11.59 1.18
N ALA A 212 -1.52 -12.69 1.68
CA ALA A 212 -2.33 -13.78 2.22
C ALA A 212 -3.30 -13.16 3.22
N LEU A 213 -4.62 -13.32 3.01
CA LEU A 213 -5.60 -12.98 4.04
C LEU A 213 -5.16 -13.71 5.30
N ARG A 214 -4.54 -12.99 6.23
CA ARG A 214 -3.96 -13.56 7.44
C ARG A 214 -5.13 -13.99 8.31
N SER A 215 -5.55 -15.24 8.15
CA SER A 215 -6.31 -15.98 9.16
C SER A 215 -5.49 -15.95 10.45
N THR A 216 -5.75 -14.93 11.26
CA THR A 216 -5.15 -14.73 12.58
C THR A 216 -6.23 -14.93 13.63
N ALA A 217 -6.94 -16.06 13.54
CA ALA A 217 -7.48 -16.69 14.73
C ALA A 217 -6.30 -17.31 15.50
N ARG A 218 -5.50 -16.46 16.17
CA ARG A 218 -4.54 -16.74 17.27
C ARG A 218 -3.48 -15.64 17.27
N GLY A 219 -3.56 -14.72 18.23
CA GLY A 219 -2.49 -13.75 18.46
C GLY A 219 -2.88 -12.40 19.05
N ALA A 220 -4.12 -12.17 19.47
CA ALA A 220 -4.45 -11.04 20.34
C ALA A 220 -4.26 -11.44 21.80
N PHE A 221 -3.01 -11.67 22.23
CA PHE A 221 -2.69 -11.65 23.66
C PHE A 221 -2.37 -10.21 24.05
N ALA A 222 -3.43 -9.42 24.23
CA ALA A 222 -3.36 -8.31 25.17
C ALA A 222 -3.21 -8.94 26.56
N ARG A 223 -2.08 -8.68 27.23
CA ARG A 223 -1.92 -9.01 28.65
C ARG A 223 -2.90 -8.14 29.44
N LEU A 224 -4.01 -8.71 29.86
CA LEU A 224 -4.80 -8.21 30.97
C LEU A 224 -4.25 -8.84 32.27
N PRO A 225 -4.00 -8.05 33.32
CA PRO A 225 -3.62 -8.59 34.62
C PRO A 225 -4.87 -9.13 35.32
N GLY A 226 -4.78 -10.38 35.81
CA GLY A 226 -5.67 -10.90 36.86
C GLY A 226 -7.11 -11.24 36.45
N GLY A 227 -7.40 -12.53 36.29
CA GLY A 227 -8.78 -13.02 36.19
C GLY A 227 -8.83 -14.48 35.76
N ARG A 228 -8.90 -15.40 36.74
CA ARG A 228 -9.19 -16.81 36.50
C ARG A 228 -10.68 -16.98 36.23
N LEU A 229 -11.06 -17.67 35.15
CA LEU A 229 -12.36 -18.37 35.05
C LEU A 229 -12.24 -19.65 34.20
N PRO A 230 -13.13 -20.65 34.41
CA PRO A 230 -12.79 -22.07 34.32
C PRO A 230 -13.23 -22.74 33.00
N ALA A 231 -12.71 -23.94 32.80
CA ALA A 231 -13.12 -24.88 31.75
C ALA A 231 -14.51 -25.45 32.02
N LEU A 232 -15.34 -25.63 30.97
CA LEU A 232 -16.23 -26.78 30.75
C LEU A 232 -17.07 -26.64 29.47
N ALA A 233 -17.12 -27.74 28.70
CA ALA A 233 -18.16 -28.21 27.78
C ALA A 233 -18.63 -27.29 26.61
N GLY A 234 -18.99 -27.78 25.42
CA GLY A 234 -19.32 -29.14 25.02
C GLY A 234 -19.34 -29.32 23.50
N ARG A 235 -19.35 -30.61 23.14
CA ARG A 235 -19.48 -31.19 21.81
C ARG A 235 -20.94 -31.14 21.30
N PHE A 236 -21.09 -31.50 20.02
CA PHE A 236 -22.32 -31.80 19.24
C PHE A 236 -22.96 -30.56 18.60
N LEU A 237 -23.05 -30.46 17.26
CA LEU A 237 -24.01 -31.20 16.44
C LEU A 237 -23.52 -31.58 15.03
N HIS A 238 -23.97 -32.77 14.60
CA HIS A 238 -23.95 -33.41 13.28
C HIS A 238 -24.75 -32.61 12.22
N ALA A 239 -24.25 -32.47 11.00
CA ALA A 239 -24.35 -33.37 9.83
C ALA A 239 -25.72 -33.35 9.10
N ALA A 240 -25.75 -32.72 7.92
CA ALA A 240 -26.67 -33.02 6.81
C ALA A 240 -26.10 -32.43 5.51
N ALA A 241 -25.15 -33.14 4.88
CA ALA A 241 -24.66 -32.82 3.54
C ALA A 241 -25.38 -33.73 2.54
N LEU A 242 -26.32 -33.15 1.79
CA LEU A 242 -26.98 -33.80 0.66
C LEU A 242 -25.98 -33.98 -0.49
N ARG A 243 -25.92 -35.22 -0.98
CA ARG A 243 -25.10 -35.70 -2.08
C ARG A 243 -25.56 -35.09 -3.40
N LEU A 244 -24.64 -34.47 -4.15
CA LEU A 244 -24.77 -34.23 -5.59
C LEU A 244 -23.68 -35.01 -6.34
N PRO A 245 -23.96 -35.54 -7.55
CA PRO A 245 -23.09 -36.47 -8.26
C PRO A 245 -21.82 -35.80 -8.77
N GLN A 246 -20.75 -36.59 -8.78
CA GLN A 246 -19.41 -36.16 -9.11
C GLN A 246 -19.25 -35.87 -10.60
N LEU A 247 -19.33 -34.59 -10.98
CA LEU A 247 -18.76 -34.10 -12.23
C LEU A 247 -17.23 -34.14 -12.10
N ARG A 248 -16.63 -35.19 -12.67
CA ARG A 248 -15.20 -35.30 -12.89
C ARG A 248 -14.77 -34.24 -13.91
N LEU A 249 -14.50 -33.04 -13.42
CA LEU A 249 -13.72 -32.05 -14.17
C LEU A 249 -12.30 -32.61 -14.36
N PRO A 250 -11.73 -32.54 -15.58
CA PRO A 250 -10.40 -33.05 -15.83
C PRO A 250 -9.43 -32.29 -14.94
N ARG A 251 -8.65 -33.03 -14.13
CA ARG A 251 -7.49 -32.52 -13.40
C ARG A 251 -6.53 -31.92 -14.42
N ARG A 252 -6.69 -30.63 -14.73
CA ARG A 252 -5.58 -29.83 -15.26
C ARG A 252 -4.44 -30.04 -14.27
N GLY A 253 -3.35 -30.54 -14.81
CA GLY A 253 -2.24 -31.11 -14.06
C GLY A 253 -1.70 -30.18 -12.99
N ALA A 254 -0.85 -30.76 -12.17
CA ALA A 254 -0.04 -30.12 -11.15
C ALA A 254 0.93 -29.05 -11.73
N ALA A 255 0.40 -28.02 -12.38
CA ALA A 255 1.01 -26.71 -12.34
C ALA A 255 0.89 -26.27 -10.88
N ALA A 256 2.02 -26.29 -10.18
CA ALA A 256 2.17 -25.74 -8.84
C ALA A 256 1.31 -24.48 -8.74
N ARG A 257 0.49 -24.36 -7.69
CA ARG A 257 -0.26 -23.14 -7.38
C ARG A 257 0.75 -22.00 -7.18
N ARG A 258 1.27 -21.43 -8.27
CA ARG A 258 1.99 -20.16 -8.26
C ARG A 258 1.00 -19.20 -7.62
N ALA A 259 1.41 -18.55 -6.53
CA ALA A 259 0.62 -17.49 -5.95
C ALA A 259 0.27 -16.53 -7.09
N GLU A 260 -1.04 -16.39 -7.36
CA GLU A 260 -1.50 -15.62 -8.50
C GLU A 260 -1.08 -14.16 -8.28
N LEU A 261 -0.22 -13.63 -9.17
CA LEU A 261 0.18 -12.24 -9.11
C LEU A 261 -1.06 -11.35 -9.28
N ARG A 262 -1.20 -10.37 -8.41
CA ARG A 262 -2.31 -9.42 -8.43
C ARG A 262 -1.79 -8.00 -8.57
N CYS A 263 -2.56 -7.19 -9.28
CA CYS A 263 -2.38 -5.76 -9.29
C CYS A 263 -2.78 -5.21 -7.91
N LEU A 264 -1.84 -4.60 -7.19
CA LEU A 264 -2.17 -3.98 -5.90
C LEU A 264 -3.03 -2.72 -6.09
N ARG A 265 -3.10 -2.17 -7.30
CA ARG A 265 -3.94 -1.02 -7.62
C ARG A 265 -5.42 -1.40 -7.78
N CYS A 266 -5.73 -2.32 -8.71
CA CYS A 266 -7.12 -2.68 -9.05
C CYS A 266 -7.58 -4.06 -8.55
N GLY A 267 -6.68 -4.88 -7.99
CA GLY A 267 -7.00 -6.23 -7.48
C GLY A 267 -7.11 -7.33 -8.55
N SER A 268 -7.12 -6.98 -9.84
CA SER A 268 -7.16 -7.94 -10.95
C SER A 268 -5.93 -8.85 -10.97
N ALA A 269 -6.09 -10.06 -11.49
CA ALA A 269 -4.98 -10.94 -11.79
C ALA A 269 -4.05 -10.30 -12.84
N ALA A 270 -2.74 -10.44 -12.65
CA ALA A 270 -1.72 -9.91 -13.54
C ALA A 270 -1.08 -11.05 -14.33
N THR A 271 -1.74 -11.44 -15.42
CA THR A 271 -1.33 -12.55 -16.30
C THR A 271 -0.34 -12.14 -17.37
N GLY A 272 -0.37 -10.88 -17.81
CA GLY A 272 0.51 -10.36 -18.85
C GLY A 272 1.97 -10.25 -18.41
N ARG A 273 2.91 -10.59 -19.31
CA ARG A 273 4.36 -10.39 -19.16
C ARG A 273 4.96 -9.80 -20.44
N THR A 274 5.85 -8.82 -20.29
CA THR A 274 6.60 -8.22 -21.40
C THR A 274 8.01 -7.82 -20.98
N ALA A 275 8.92 -7.76 -21.94
CA ALA A 275 10.24 -7.17 -21.73
C ALA A 275 10.12 -5.73 -21.20
N CYS A 276 11.04 -5.35 -20.32
CA CYS A 276 11.00 -4.05 -19.66
C CYS A 276 12.38 -3.39 -19.61
N ALA A 277 12.54 -2.31 -20.35
CA ALA A 277 13.76 -1.49 -20.30
C ALA A 277 14.02 -0.91 -18.90
N ALA A 278 12.98 -0.62 -18.12
CA ALA A 278 13.12 0.03 -16.81
C ALA A 278 13.64 -0.89 -15.69
N CYS A 279 13.55 -2.22 -15.84
CA CYS A 279 14.13 -3.15 -14.86
C CYS A 279 15.07 -4.19 -15.47
N GLY A 280 15.14 -4.28 -16.80
CA GLY A 280 15.97 -5.23 -17.52
C GLY A 280 15.42 -6.64 -17.58
N LEU A 281 14.19 -6.89 -17.10
CA LEU A 281 13.56 -8.21 -17.17
C LEU A 281 12.97 -8.45 -18.56
N ALA A 282 13.19 -9.65 -19.11
CA ALA A 282 12.54 -10.17 -20.32
C ALA A 282 11.06 -10.50 -20.06
N GLY A 283 10.72 -10.92 -18.83
CA GLY A 283 9.38 -11.35 -18.44
C GLY A 283 8.69 -10.50 -17.37
N CYS A 284 8.78 -9.16 -17.42
CA CYS A 284 8.17 -8.29 -16.40
C CYS A 284 6.64 -8.37 -16.42
N ALA A 285 6.05 -8.82 -15.31
CA ALA A 285 4.60 -8.91 -15.15
C ALA A 285 3.94 -7.51 -15.16
N TYR A 286 2.75 -7.42 -15.73
CA TYR A 286 1.92 -6.22 -15.75
C TYR A 286 0.43 -6.53 -15.69
N CYS A 287 -0.35 -5.55 -15.24
CA CYS A 287 -1.80 -5.66 -15.19
C CYS A 287 -2.44 -5.17 -16.49
N GLU A 288 -3.22 -6.05 -17.13
CA GLU A 288 -3.94 -5.74 -18.37
C GLU A 288 -5.13 -4.79 -18.12
N ALA A 289 -5.81 -4.93 -16.97
CA ALA A 289 -6.94 -4.07 -16.60
C ALA A 289 -6.55 -2.59 -16.35
N CYS A 290 -5.31 -2.33 -15.95
CA CYS A 290 -4.82 -0.96 -15.70
C CYS A 290 -4.12 -0.31 -16.91
N LEU A 291 -4.09 -0.94 -18.09
CA LEU A 291 -3.33 -0.44 -19.25
C LEU A 291 -3.70 1.00 -19.63
N ALA A 292 -5.00 1.33 -19.63
CA ALA A 292 -5.50 2.65 -19.98
C ALA A 292 -5.30 3.72 -18.87
N LEU A 293 -4.99 3.31 -17.65
CA LEU A 293 -4.91 4.19 -16.46
C LEU A 293 -3.46 4.38 -15.96
N GLY A 294 -2.49 3.87 -16.71
CA GLY A 294 -1.09 3.75 -16.31
C GLY A 294 -0.73 2.30 -16.08
N ARG A 295 0.14 1.78 -16.95
CA ARG A 295 0.59 0.38 -16.95
C ARG A 295 1.22 0.02 -15.60
N SER A 296 0.46 -0.70 -14.78
CA SER A 296 0.93 -1.22 -13.49
C SER A 296 1.80 -2.45 -13.74
N ARG A 297 3.12 -2.33 -13.47
CA ARG A 297 4.11 -3.41 -13.64
C ARG A 297 4.63 -3.91 -12.29
N ALA A 298 5.20 -5.11 -12.27
CA ALA A 298 5.91 -5.63 -11.09
C ALA A 298 7.13 -4.77 -10.71
N CYS A 299 7.71 -4.06 -11.68
CA CYS A 299 8.81 -3.13 -11.41
C CYS A 299 8.38 -1.66 -11.30
N ALA A 300 7.08 -1.35 -11.26
CA ALA A 300 6.58 0.03 -11.13
C ALA A 300 6.38 0.36 -9.66
N LEU A 301 6.89 1.51 -9.22
CA LEU A 301 6.72 1.99 -7.86
C LEU A 301 5.29 2.46 -7.63
N LEU A 302 4.68 1.92 -6.59
CA LEU A 302 3.39 2.33 -6.05
C LEU A 302 3.61 2.89 -4.65
N LEU A 303 3.43 4.21 -4.51
CA LEU A 303 3.47 4.88 -3.21
C LEU A 303 2.09 4.84 -2.57
N ARG A 304 2.02 4.46 -1.29
CA ARG A 304 0.79 4.55 -0.50
C ARG A 304 1.03 5.38 0.75
N SER A 305 0.10 6.29 1.02
CA SER A 305 -0.01 6.93 2.33
C SER A 305 -0.28 5.89 3.41
N ALA A 306 0.25 6.14 4.60
CA ALA A 306 -0.23 5.50 5.81
C ALA A 306 -1.74 5.74 5.98
N ALA A 307 -2.41 4.78 6.61
CA ALA A 307 -3.84 4.87 6.89
C ALA A 307 -4.12 6.01 7.87
N SER A 308 -5.08 6.86 7.55
CA SER A 308 -5.62 7.80 8.55
C SER A 308 -6.41 7.02 9.60
N PRO A 309 -6.40 7.44 10.88
CA PRO A 309 -7.29 6.87 11.88
C PRO A 309 -8.74 7.02 11.43
N ALA A 310 -9.50 5.93 11.42
CA ALA A 310 -10.90 5.95 11.03
C ALA A 310 -11.73 6.69 12.09
N VAL A 311 -12.65 7.54 11.63
CA VAL A 311 -13.60 8.22 12.51
C VAL A 311 -14.61 7.21 13.05
N ARG A 312 -14.85 7.27 14.36
CA ARG A 312 -15.95 6.53 14.98
C ARG A 312 -17.24 7.29 14.74
N CYS A 313 -18.04 6.80 13.80
CA CYS A 313 -19.39 7.28 13.62
C CYS A 313 -20.23 6.78 14.80
N THR A 314 -20.39 7.59 15.83
CA THR A 314 -21.54 7.44 16.71
C THR A 314 -22.71 8.03 15.96
N ALA A 315 -23.70 7.23 15.57
CA ALA A 315 -24.95 7.75 15.02
C ALA A 315 -25.68 8.56 16.11
N GLY A 316 -25.23 9.79 16.33
CA GLY A 316 -25.77 10.72 17.32
C GLY A 316 -27.03 11.43 16.83
N GLY A 317 -27.34 11.33 15.53
CA GLY A 317 -28.57 11.84 14.94
C GLY A 317 -29.67 10.78 14.97
N SER A 318 -30.88 11.17 15.37
CA SER A 318 -32.05 10.31 15.25
C SER A 318 -32.38 10.06 13.76
N PRO A 319 -32.47 8.80 13.30
CA PRO A 319 -32.76 8.48 11.90
C PRO A 319 -34.05 9.14 11.37
N THR A 320 -35.02 9.38 12.25
CA THR A 320 -36.28 10.05 11.92
C THR A 320 -36.12 11.56 11.68
N VAL A 321 -35.16 12.22 12.35
CA VAL A 321 -34.85 13.63 12.13
C VAL A 321 -34.15 13.82 10.79
N ALA A 322 -33.19 12.95 10.48
CA ALA A 322 -32.52 12.95 9.17
C ALA A 322 -33.54 12.66 8.04
N ALA A 323 -34.41 11.65 8.22
CA ALA A 323 -35.44 11.34 7.22
C ALA A 323 -36.39 12.52 6.93
N ARG A 324 -36.77 13.30 7.95
CA ARG A 324 -37.59 14.51 7.78
C ARG A 324 -36.82 15.63 7.08
N ARG A 325 -35.56 15.88 7.46
CA ARG A 325 -34.70 16.91 6.82
C ARG A 325 -34.58 16.68 5.31
N TRP A 326 -34.40 15.44 4.90
CA TRP A 326 -34.17 15.07 3.50
C TRP A 326 -35.47 14.73 2.73
N GLY A 327 -36.64 14.88 3.35
CA GLY A 327 -37.93 14.64 2.69
C GLY A 327 -38.12 13.20 2.22
N LEU A 328 -37.58 12.21 2.95
CA LEU A 328 -37.62 10.80 2.54
C LEU A 328 -39.02 10.22 2.67
N SER A 329 -39.43 9.41 1.69
CA SER A 329 -40.61 8.54 1.81
C SER A 329 -40.41 7.50 2.92
N ALA A 330 -41.50 6.87 3.38
CA ALA A 330 -41.42 5.84 4.43
C ALA A 330 -40.46 4.68 4.07
N ALA A 331 -40.46 4.24 2.80
CA ALA A 331 -39.56 3.20 2.32
C ALA A 331 -38.10 3.66 2.31
N GLN A 332 -37.83 4.88 1.83
CA GLN A 332 -36.49 5.47 1.82
C GLN A 332 -35.96 5.69 3.24
N ALA A 333 -36.81 6.17 4.15
CA ALA A 333 -36.47 6.36 5.55
C ALA A 333 -36.14 5.03 6.26
N GLY A 334 -36.90 3.97 5.96
CA GLY A 334 -36.60 2.62 6.45
C GLY A 334 -35.24 2.11 5.96
N ALA A 335 -34.94 2.28 4.67
CA ALA A 335 -33.66 1.89 4.08
C ALA A 335 -32.48 2.70 4.64
N ALA A 336 -32.63 4.02 4.75
CA ALA A 336 -31.62 4.90 5.36
C ALA A 336 -31.39 4.53 6.84
N GLY A 337 -32.46 4.24 7.59
CA GLY A 337 -32.38 3.81 8.99
C GLY A 337 -31.61 2.50 9.16
N ALA A 338 -31.83 1.50 8.31
CA ALA A 338 -31.08 0.26 8.32
C ALA A 338 -29.59 0.47 8.00
N ALA A 339 -29.29 1.31 7.00
CA ALA A 339 -27.92 1.65 6.63
C ALA A 339 -27.20 2.47 7.73
N LEU A 340 -27.90 3.39 8.40
CA LEU A 340 -27.38 4.12 9.57
C LEU A 340 -27.13 3.19 10.75
N GLY A 341 -28.02 2.23 10.99
CA GLY A 341 -27.82 1.18 12.00
C GLY A 341 -26.55 0.38 11.72
N PHE A 342 -26.35 -0.03 10.46
CA PHE A 342 -25.12 -0.71 10.03
C PHE A 342 -23.85 0.14 10.27
N LEU A 343 -23.90 1.46 10.05
CA LEU A 343 -22.76 2.36 10.32
C LEU A 343 -22.48 2.54 11.82
N ALA A 344 -23.51 2.45 12.66
CA ALA A 344 -23.43 2.68 14.10
C ALA A 344 -22.92 1.48 14.90
N GLU A 345 -22.92 0.28 14.30
CA GLU A 345 -22.52 -0.94 15.02
C GLU A 345 -21.05 -0.86 15.47
N PRO A 346 -20.76 -1.09 16.78
CA PRO A 346 -19.39 -1.12 17.27
C PRO A 346 -18.68 -2.34 16.72
N ARG A 347 -17.81 -2.16 15.73
CA ARG A 347 -17.13 -3.28 15.08
C ARG A 347 -15.62 -3.07 15.08
N GLN A 348 -14.88 -4.16 15.29
CA GLN A 348 -13.42 -4.18 15.17
C GLN A 348 -13.07 -4.01 13.69
N ARG A 349 -12.99 -2.75 13.24
CA ARG A 349 -12.40 -2.36 11.95
C ARG A 349 -10.92 -2.73 11.97
N SER A 350 -10.63 -4.02 11.80
CA SER A 350 -9.27 -4.51 11.67
C SER A 350 -8.83 -4.13 10.27
N ALA A 351 -7.76 -3.33 10.13
CA ALA A 351 -7.16 -3.00 8.83
C ALA A 351 -6.72 -4.23 8.00
N VAL A 352 -6.89 -5.44 8.54
CA VAL A 352 -6.49 -6.74 8.01
C VAL A 352 -7.69 -7.59 7.55
N SER A 353 -8.94 -7.25 7.93
CA SER A 353 -10.15 -7.92 7.47
C SER A 353 -10.80 -7.19 6.30
N SER A 354 -11.46 -7.91 5.40
CA SER A 354 -12.23 -7.32 4.30
C SER A 354 -13.18 -6.23 4.80
N PRO A 355 -13.33 -5.10 4.08
CA PRO A 355 -14.27 -4.06 4.48
C PRO A 355 -15.68 -4.64 4.51
N GLU A 356 -16.45 -4.25 5.52
CA GLU A 356 -17.85 -4.63 5.65
C GLU A 356 -18.67 -3.95 4.55
N ARG A 357 -19.76 -4.59 4.14
CA ARG A 357 -20.54 -4.19 2.97
C ARG A 357 -22.03 -4.16 3.33
N PHE A 358 -22.71 -3.12 2.86
CA PHE A 358 -24.15 -2.99 2.91
C PHE A 358 -24.66 -2.84 1.48
N LEU A 359 -25.67 -3.61 1.09
CA LEU A 359 -26.26 -3.55 -0.25
C LEU A 359 -27.62 -2.87 -0.17
N LEU A 360 -27.74 -1.72 -0.82
CA LEU A 360 -29.01 -1.04 -1.06
C LEU A 360 -29.52 -1.43 -2.44
N TRP A 361 -30.58 -2.23 -2.50
CA TRP A 361 -31.20 -2.66 -3.75
C TRP A 361 -32.47 -1.87 -4.02
N ALA A 362 -32.48 -1.06 -5.08
CA ALA A 362 -33.65 -0.31 -5.49
C ALA A 362 -33.67 -0.06 -7.01
N VAL A 363 -34.87 0.02 -7.58
CA VAL A 363 -35.10 0.35 -8.99
C VAL A 363 -34.68 1.79 -9.30
N THR A 364 -34.46 2.11 -10.57
CA THR A 364 -34.23 3.49 -11.02
C THR A 364 -35.44 4.36 -10.67
N GLY A 365 -35.18 5.63 -10.32
CA GLY A 365 -36.24 6.55 -9.89
C GLY A 365 -36.76 6.35 -8.46
N ALA A 366 -36.36 5.30 -7.74
CA ALA A 366 -36.73 5.09 -6.33
C ALA A 366 -36.06 6.08 -5.34
N GLY A 367 -35.25 7.01 -5.85
CA GLY A 367 -34.47 7.98 -5.07
C GLY A 367 -33.31 7.36 -4.31
N LYS A 368 -32.51 6.52 -4.99
CA LYS A 368 -31.28 5.92 -4.42
C LYS A 368 -30.34 6.99 -3.86
N THR A 369 -30.17 8.09 -4.58
CA THR A 369 -29.34 9.23 -4.17
C THR A 369 -29.84 9.83 -2.85
N GLU A 370 -31.14 10.08 -2.70
CA GLU A 370 -31.72 10.68 -1.50
C GLU A 370 -31.53 9.79 -0.27
N ILE A 371 -31.59 8.46 -0.42
CA ILE A 371 -31.34 7.51 0.68
C ILE A 371 -29.91 7.63 1.21
N THR A 372 -28.95 8.09 0.40
CA THR A 372 -27.55 8.24 0.81
C THR A 372 -27.28 9.48 1.65
N PHE A 373 -28.12 10.52 1.55
CA PHE A 373 -27.85 11.81 2.19
C PHE A 373 -27.78 11.73 3.73
N PRO A 374 -28.66 10.99 4.43
CA PRO A 374 -28.51 10.74 5.86
C PRO A 374 -27.17 10.08 6.24
N LEU A 375 -26.65 9.20 5.39
CA LEU A 375 -25.39 8.48 5.63
C LEU A 375 -24.21 9.45 5.49
N LEU A 376 -24.22 10.27 4.44
CA LEU A 376 -23.23 11.32 4.23
C LEU A 376 -23.24 12.31 5.39
N GLU A 377 -24.42 12.81 5.77
CA GLU A 377 -24.60 13.72 6.89
C GLU A 377 -24.04 13.15 8.20
N ALA A 378 -24.34 11.88 8.52
CA ALA A 378 -23.87 11.25 9.75
C ALA A 378 -22.33 11.14 9.81
N VAL A 379 -21.68 10.84 8.68
CA VAL A 379 -20.22 10.69 8.61
C VAL A 379 -19.51 12.04 8.61
N LEU A 380 -20.02 13.01 7.85
CA LEU A 380 -19.47 14.36 7.77
C LEU A 380 -19.64 15.10 9.10
N ALA A 381 -20.79 14.96 9.77
CA ALA A 381 -21.01 15.54 11.11
C ALA A 381 -20.07 14.95 12.19
N ALA A 382 -19.54 13.75 11.97
CA ALA A 382 -18.52 13.15 12.83
C ALA A 382 -17.08 13.60 12.48
N GLY A 383 -16.91 14.45 11.47
CA GLY A 383 -15.61 14.87 10.93
C GLY A 383 -14.94 13.82 10.05
N GLY A 384 -15.68 12.81 9.58
CA GLY A 384 -15.20 11.76 8.69
C GLY A 384 -15.19 12.17 7.22
N ARG A 385 -14.53 11.36 6.37
CA ARG A 385 -14.47 11.57 4.92
C ARG A 385 -15.41 10.60 4.18
N ALA A 386 -16.24 11.13 3.30
CA ALA A 386 -17.19 10.35 2.51
C ALA A 386 -16.90 10.42 1.00
N LEU A 387 -17.10 9.29 0.32
CA LEU A 387 -16.95 9.16 -1.12
C LEU A 387 -18.25 8.63 -1.74
N VAL A 388 -18.69 9.26 -2.82
CA VAL A 388 -19.73 8.75 -3.73
C VAL A 388 -19.07 8.46 -5.08
N ALA A 389 -19.23 7.24 -5.59
CA ALA A 389 -18.63 6.79 -6.83
C ALA A 389 -19.70 6.27 -7.79
N THR A 390 -19.65 6.70 -9.05
CA THR A 390 -20.50 6.21 -10.14
C THR A 390 -19.64 5.90 -11.36
N PRO A 391 -19.95 4.90 -12.21
CA PRO A 391 -19.10 4.58 -13.36
C PRO A 391 -19.07 5.68 -14.42
N ARG A 392 -20.10 6.54 -14.48
CA ARG A 392 -20.29 7.48 -15.60
C ARG A 392 -19.91 8.92 -15.24
N ARG A 393 -19.29 9.63 -16.19
CA ARG A 393 -18.83 11.02 -16.02
C ARG A 393 -19.98 12.03 -16.00
N ASP A 394 -20.98 11.84 -16.86
CA ASP A 394 -22.16 12.69 -16.94
C ASP A 394 -22.95 12.69 -15.62
N VAL A 395 -23.12 11.52 -14.99
CA VAL A 395 -23.75 11.39 -13.67
C VAL A 395 -22.96 12.13 -12.59
N VAL A 396 -21.61 12.07 -12.61
CA VAL A 396 -20.78 12.88 -11.70
C VAL A 396 -21.06 14.37 -11.87
N LEU A 397 -21.12 14.86 -13.10
CA LEU A 397 -21.35 16.28 -13.38
C LEU A 397 -22.77 16.73 -13.01
N GLU A 398 -23.76 15.85 -13.13
CA GLU A 398 -25.14 16.11 -12.70
C GLU A 398 -25.27 16.13 -11.17
N LEU A 399 -24.63 15.18 -10.48
CA LEU A 399 -24.72 15.05 -9.03
C LEU A 399 -23.90 16.13 -8.28
N ALA A 400 -22.82 16.63 -8.87
CA ALA A 400 -21.96 17.65 -8.25
C ALA A 400 -22.73 18.89 -7.73
N PRO A 401 -23.53 19.62 -8.54
CA PRO A 401 -24.30 20.76 -8.05
C PRO A 401 -25.42 20.38 -7.06
N ARG A 402 -25.89 19.13 -7.08
CA ARG A 402 -26.87 18.63 -6.10
C ARG A 402 -26.22 18.44 -4.74
N LEU A 403 -25.05 17.78 -4.69
CA LEU A 403 -24.29 17.58 -3.47
C LEU A 403 -23.79 18.90 -2.88
N ALA A 404 -23.30 19.83 -3.70
CA ALA A 404 -22.88 21.15 -3.25
C ALA A 404 -24.01 21.94 -2.56
N ARG A 405 -25.25 21.83 -3.08
CA ARG A 405 -26.42 22.45 -2.44
C ARG A 405 -26.86 21.72 -1.17
N ALA A 406 -26.74 20.40 -1.13
CA ALA A 406 -27.12 19.58 0.03
C ALA A 406 -26.13 19.75 1.21
N PHE A 407 -24.84 19.93 0.91
CA PHE A 407 -23.75 20.02 1.88
C PHE A 407 -22.91 21.28 1.68
N PRO A 408 -23.49 22.49 1.86
CA PRO A 408 -22.81 23.75 1.53
C PRO A 408 -21.65 24.10 2.48
N ALA A 409 -21.60 23.49 3.67
CA ALA A 409 -20.51 23.68 4.62
C ALA A 409 -19.29 22.79 4.34
N GLU A 410 -19.42 21.83 3.42
CA GLU A 410 -18.42 20.78 3.19
C GLU A 410 -17.58 21.06 1.96
N THR A 411 -16.30 20.69 2.03
CA THR A 411 -15.42 20.75 0.87
C THR A 411 -15.71 19.59 -0.07
N LEU A 412 -16.27 19.90 -1.25
CA LEU A 412 -16.58 18.94 -2.30
C LEU A 412 -15.45 18.84 -3.33
N ALA A 413 -14.88 17.64 -3.51
CA ALA A 413 -13.95 17.33 -4.60
C ALA A 413 -14.65 16.51 -5.70
N VAL A 414 -14.60 16.97 -6.95
CA VAL A 414 -15.31 16.32 -8.08
C VAL A 414 -14.32 15.68 -9.06
N LEU A 415 -14.18 14.36 -9.04
CA LEU A 415 -13.09 13.65 -9.70
C LEU A 415 -13.58 12.81 -10.90
N TYR A 416 -13.16 13.19 -12.10
CA TYR A 416 -13.38 12.43 -13.33
C TYR A 416 -12.21 12.62 -14.30
N GLY A 417 -12.20 11.89 -15.42
CA GLY A 417 -11.17 12.03 -16.45
C GLY A 417 -11.14 13.45 -17.01
N GLY A 418 -10.05 14.19 -16.77
CA GLY A 418 -9.91 15.60 -17.17
C GLY A 418 -10.48 16.62 -16.18
N SER A 419 -10.84 16.22 -14.96
CA SER A 419 -11.24 17.16 -13.91
C SER A 419 -10.09 18.08 -13.49
N ALA A 420 -10.39 19.36 -13.28
CA ALA A 420 -9.46 20.32 -12.66
C ALA A 420 -9.18 19.99 -11.18
N ASP A 421 -10.10 19.28 -10.52
CA ASP A 421 -9.99 18.89 -9.12
C ASP A 421 -9.14 17.63 -8.92
N ARG A 422 -8.41 17.15 -9.94
CA ARG A 422 -7.66 15.86 -9.92
C ARG A 422 -6.84 15.64 -8.65
N TRP A 423 -6.25 16.69 -8.09
CA TRP A 423 -5.42 16.67 -6.87
C TRP A 423 -6.07 17.35 -5.68
N ALA A 424 -7.32 17.77 -5.80
CA ALA A 424 -8.09 18.31 -4.68
C ALA A 424 -8.36 17.20 -3.65
N SER A 425 -8.51 17.62 -2.41
CA SER A 425 -8.95 16.81 -1.29
C SER A 425 -10.18 17.48 -0.70
N GLY A 426 -11.22 16.72 -0.41
CA GLY A 426 -12.47 17.20 0.16
C GLY A 426 -12.99 16.24 1.21
N GLN A 427 -13.75 16.75 2.19
CA GLN A 427 -14.46 15.91 3.15
C GLN A 427 -15.53 15.07 2.45
N LEU A 428 -16.15 15.62 1.41
CA LEU A 428 -17.02 14.91 0.49
C LEU A 428 -16.34 14.81 -0.88
N THR A 429 -16.18 13.59 -1.39
CA THR A 429 -15.64 13.34 -2.73
C THR A 429 -16.71 12.69 -3.61
N LEU A 430 -16.93 13.24 -4.80
CA LEU A 430 -17.74 12.63 -5.85
C LEU A 430 -16.84 12.23 -7.01
N ALA A 431 -16.85 10.97 -7.42
CA ALA A 431 -15.87 10.49 -8.38
C ALA A 431 -16.40 9.47 -9.38
N THR A 432 -15.71 9.32 -10.52
CA THR A 432 -15.89 8.10 -11.31
C THR A 432 -15.22 6.90 -10.63
N THR A 433 -15.76 5.69 -10.79
CA THR A 433 -15.21 4.45 -10.18
C THR A 433 -13.70 4.27 -10.43
N HIS A 434 -13.22 4.63 -11.62
CA HIS A 434 -11.81 4.55 -11.97
C HIS A 434 -10.89 5.46 -11.12
N GLN A 435 -11.39 6.59 -10.61
CA GLN A 435 -10.59 7.49 -9.77
C GLN A 435 -10.28 6.89 -8.40
N LEU A 436 -11.08 5.92 -7.94
CA LEU A 436 -10.88 5.25 -6.65
C LEU A 436 -9.54 4.51 -6.59
N LEU A 437 -9.00 4.11 -7.75
CA LEU A 437 -7.70 3.46 -7.89
C LEU A 437 -6.51 4.36 -7.50
N ARG A 438 -6.75 5.64 -7.19
CA ARG A 438 -5.76 6.61 -6.70
C ARG A 438 -5.82 6.81 -5.18
N PHE A 439 -6.73 6.14 -4.49
CA PHE A 439 -6.94 6.27 -3.05
C PHE A 439 -6.60 4.98 -2.31
N HIS A 440 -6.19 5.10 -1.05
CA HIS A 440 -5.93 3.96 -0.18
C HIS A 440 -6.26 4.33 1.26
N GLN A 441 -7.27 3.67 1.82
CA GLN A 441 -7.72 3.83 3.21
C GLN A 441 -8.01 5.30 3.59
N SER A 442 -8.63 6.04 2.66
CA SER A 442 -8.85 7.49 2.77
C SER A 442 -10.25 7.86 3.24
N PHE A 443 -11.24 6.98 3.11
CA PHE A 443 -12.64 7.32 3.35
C PHE A 443 -13.21 6.45 4.47
N ASP A 444 -14.05 7.05 5.31
CA ASP A 444 -14.83 6.39 6.36
C ASP A 444 -16.13 5.79 5.81
N LEU A 445 -16.64 6.35 4.70
CA LEU A 445 -17.79 5.87 3.96
C LEU A 445 -17.51 5.90 2.46
N VAL A 446 -17.74 4.77 1.79
CA VAL A 446 -17.67 4.66 0.34
C VAL A 446 -19.01 4.14 -0.16
N ILE A 447 -19.67 4.97 -0.98
CA ILE A 447 -20.91 4.63 -1.66
C ILE A 447 -20.56 4.38 -3.13
N ILE A 448 -20.87 3.19 -3.62
CA ILE A 448 -20.70 2.83 -5.03
C ILE A 448 -22.10 2.70 -5.63
N ASP A 449 -22.42 3.60 -6.55
CA ASP A 449 -23.65 3.60 -7.34
C ASP A 449 -23.45 2.79 -8.63
N GLU A 450 -24.54 2.26 -9.18
CA GLU A 450 -24.56 1.39 -10.38
C GLU A 450 -23.57 0.20 -10.27
N LEU A 451 -23.63 -0.57 -9.18
CA LEU A 451 -22.73 -1.72 -8.95
C LEU A 451 -22.80 -2.81 -10.03
N ASP A 452 -23.89 -2.84 -10.81
CA ASP A 452 -24.12 -3.75 -11.93
C ASP A 452 -23.32 -3.38 -13.19
N ALA A 453 -22.77 -2.16 -13.26
CA ALA A 453 -21.91 -1.66 -14.33
C ALA A 453 -20.42 -1.70 -13.95
#